data_AF-A0A131XD68-F1
#
_entry.id   AF-A0A131XD68-F1
#
_cell.length_a   1.000
_cell.length_b   1.000
_cell.length_c   1.000
_cell.angle_alpha   90.00
_cell.angle_beta   90.00
_cell.angle_gamma   90.00
#
_symmetry.space_group_name_H-M   'P 1'
#
loop_
_entity.id
_entity.type
_entity.pdbx_description
1 polymer ?
#
loop_
_entity_poly.entity_id
_entity_poly.type
_entity_poly.pdbx_seq_one_letter_code
_entity_poly.pdbx_strand_id
1 'polypeptide(L)'
;MLSHEASLIGAAMDTALQALLARLENEKAASIAAEVDRVRREFESAEEDHRHQLEVERLKLEDAHREVHLYQQQLQQLTQLTDSLRADSALALASLKSTMQQEHESAIAKATLEHELEQEALQERLRAFQRSHEEEVQDLNECICEKDRQIQMLFQDRQALEEQLHSRFGLEKEELLAQFRQECVQREQAIREEMIVLHEQQLNRIRHCHEEAIQKAKEQTRLELQQEWESRLPDFKLLQRRESIEDLDTTAGDSCSLEEARPDPCGDSMMESTVKLPHSADPMLLELKSQLLEKQNEVNRLQQQVMAMSDNFGAQLQPSPVDKVSILTCQPGDIVLLCYDEGHQNYVLFVLGPNLHFLHTDCLDTLGLKTAPGTVRKGWVLAEVVEKEFCQARKPQNRYRVATGTRFYRVKAKPWDKEAAVRREQQRRSSLRSLTQSSLTASSAASGEGALPALPAPQEGASAGGEPYPQPLDS
;
A
#
# COMPACT_ATOMS: atom_id res chain seq x y z
N MET A 1 67.25 -136.78 122.49
CA MET A 1 68.17 -136.93 121.34
C MET A 1 67.51 -136.86 119.96
N LEU A 2 66.21 -136.54 119.80
CA LEU A 2 65.57 -136.42 118.46
C LEU A 2 64.70 -135.17 118.25
N SER A 3 64.63 -134.23 119.21
CA SER A 3 63.79 -133.02 119.12
C SER A 3 64.57 -131.70 119.09
N HIS A 4 65.90 -131.73 119.11
CA HIS A 4 66.73 -130.51 119.10
C HIS A 4 67.24 -130.16 117.69
N GLU A 5 67.65 -131.16 116.91
CA GLU A 5 68.12 -130.99 115.53
C GLU A 5 66.99 -130.48 114.61
N ALA A 6 65.75 -130.95 114.80
CA ALA A 6 64.58 -130.43 114.08
C ALA A 6 64.33 -128.92 114.32
N SER A 7 64.64 -128.42 115.53
CA SER A 7 64.49 -127.00 115.88
C SER A 7 65.60 -126.14 115.25
N LEU A 8 66.84 -126.64 115.26
CA LEU A 8 67.99 -126.00 114.60
C LEU A 8 67.83 -125.94 113.08
N ILE A 9 67.32 -127.00 112.45
CA ILE A 9 67.01 -127.02 111.01
C ILE A 9 65.86 -126.04 110.70
N GLY A 10 64.81 -126.00 111.54
CA GLY A 10 63.74 -125.01 111.42
C GLY A 10 64.26 -123.57 111.46
N ALA A 11 65.01 -123.20 112.50
CA ALA A 11 65.56 -121.86 112.64
C ALA A 11 66.54 -121.49 111.50
N ALA A 12 67.36 -122.43 111.03
CA ALA A 12 68.24 -122.20 109.88
C ALA A 12 67.45 -122.02 108.57
N MET A 13 66.38 -122.77 108.37
CA MET A 13 65.51 -122.66 107.19
C MET A 13 64.68 -121.38 107.22
N ASP A 14 64.15 -120.96 108.37
CA ASP A 14 63.48 -119.67 108.55
C ASP A 14 64.46 -118.50 108.32
N THR A 15 65.70 -118.59 108.81
CA THR A 15 66.73 -117.57 108.55
C THR A 15 67.07 -117.48 107.05
N ALA A 16 67.18 -118.63 106.37
CA ALA A 16 67.39 -118.67 104.92
C ALA A 16 66.18 -118.14 104.12
N LEU A 17 64.96 -118.44 104.58
CA LEU A 17 63.72 -117.94 103.99
C LEU A 17 63.58 -116.43 104.17
N GLN A 18 63.89 -115.90 105.36
CA GLN A 18 63.94 -114.47 105.64
C GLN A 18 65.02 -113.77 104.81
N ALA A 19 66.20 -114.38 104.63
CA ALA A 19 67.24 -113.84 103.76
C ALA A 19 66.86 -113.86 102.26
N LEU A 20 66.11 -114.87 101.80
CA LEU A 20 65.55 -114.91 100.45
C LEU A 20 64.41 -113.92 100.25
N LEU A 21 63.52 -113.76 101.24
CA LEU A 21 62.47 -112.74 101.23
C LEU A 21 63.08 -111.34 101.22
N ALA A 22 64.04 -111.05 102.10
CA ALA A 22 64.75 -109.77 102.11
C ALA A 22 65.53 -109.52 100.80
N ARG A 23 66.06 -110.56 100.14
CA ARG A 23 66.64 -110.42 98.78
C ARG A 23 65.57 -110.10 97.74
N LEU A 24 64.47 -110.86 97.69
CA LEU A 24 63.36 -110.60 96.76
C LEU A 24 62.73 -109.23 96.99
N GLU A 25 62.63 -108.77 98.24
CA GLU A 25 62.14 -107.44 98.59
C GLU A 25 63.12 -106.34 98.17
N ASN A 26 64.43 -106.53 98.35
CA ASN A 26 65.44 -105.58 97.86
C ASN A 26 65.55 -105.57 96.33
N GLU A 27 65.49 -106.73 95.66
CA GLU A 27 65.48 -106.83 94.20
C GLU A 27 64.21 -106.23 93.60
N LYS A 28 63.05 -106.48 94.22
CA LYS A 28 61.77 -105.84 93.86
C LYS A 28 61.79 -104.34 94.14
N ALA A 29 62.36 -103.88 95.25
CA ALA A 29 62.51 -102.46 95.55
C ALA A 29 63.46 -101.77 94.58
N ALA A 30 64.60 -102.38 94.23
CA ALA A 30 65.53 -101.88 93.22
C ALA A 30 64.91 -101.87 91.82
N SER A 31 64.14 -102.90 91.46
CA SER A 31 63.38 -102.94 90.20
C SER A 31 62.30 -101.85 90.14
N ILE A 32 61.55 -101.64 91.23
CA ILE A 32 60.55 -100.57 91.33
C ILE A 32 61.23 -99.20 91.28
N ALA A 33 62.37 -99.01 91.97
CA ALA A 33 63.12 -97.77 91.93
C ALA A 33 63.65 -97.46 90.52
N ALA A 34 64.25 -98.44 89.84
CA ALA A 34 64.74 -98.28 88.47
C ALA A 34 63.61 -98.00 87.45
N GLU A 35 62.44 -98.60 87.64
CA GLU A 35 61.23 -98.34 86.82
C GLU A 35 60.68 -96.93 87.09
N VAL A 36 60.57 -96.53 88.37
CA VAL A 36 60.15 -95.18 88.78
C VAL A 36 61.14 -94.13 88.27
N ASP A 37 62.44 -94.39 88.31
CA ASP A 37 63.46 -93.50 87.75
C ASP A 37 63.40 -93.45 86.22
N ARG A 38 62.97 -94.53 85.55
CA ARG A 38 62.75 -94.51 84.08
C ARG A 38 61.53 -93.67 83.74
N VAL A 39 60.39 -93.92 84.38
CA VAL A 39 59.15 -93.14 84.20
C VAL A 39 59.34 -91.68 84.58
N ARG A 40 60.13 -91.39 85.63
CA ARG A 40 60.54 -90.03 86.00
C ARG A 40 61.32 -89.37 84.85
N ARG A 41 62.36 -90.02 84.32
CA ARG A 41 63.18 -89.44 83.22
C ARG A 41 62.39 -89.31 81.91
N GLU A 42 61.47 -90.23 81.64
CA GLU A 42 60.52 -90.14 80.52
C GLU A 42 59.57 -88.93 80.70
N PHE A 43 59.07 -88.70 81.92
CA PHE A 43 58.24 -87.54 82.24
C PHE A 43 59.02 -86.21 82.21
N GLU A 44 60.22 -86.16 82.80
CA GLU A 44 61.10 -84.99 82.81
C GLU A 44 61.50 -84.60 81.37
N SER A 45 61.88 -85.58 80.53
CA SER A 45 62.13 -85.35 79.09
C SER A 45 60.88 -84.86 78.36
N ALA A 46 59.70 -85.43 78.65
CA ALA A 46 58.46 -84.98 78.04
C ALA A 46 58.07 -83.56 78.49
N GLU A 47 58.30 -83.17 79.75
CA GLU A 47 58.07 -81.80 80.23
C GLU A 47 59.02 -80.81 79.53
N GLU A 48 60.29 -81.18 79.33
CA GLU A 48 61.26 -80.37 78.57
C GLU A 48 60.86 -80.23 77.09
N ASP A 49 60.43 -81.30 76.42
CA ASP A 49 59.93 -81.26 75.04
C ASP A 49 58.68 -80.37 74.91
N HIS A 50 57.71 -80.49 75.82
CA HIS A 50 56.51 -79.64 75.81
C HIS A 50 56.85 -78.18 76.13
N ARG A 51 57.78 -77.91 77.06
CA ARG A 51 58.30 -76.56 77.34
C ARG A 51 58.99 -75.97 76.10
N HIS A 52 59.79 -76.76 75.37
CA HIS A 52 60.44 -76.30 74.14
C HIS A 52 59.43 -76.01 73.03
N GLN A 53 58.42 -76.88 72.83
CA GLN A 53 57.35 -76.64 71.87
C GLN A 53 56.56 -75.37 72.19
N LEU A 54 56.18 -75.16 73.46
CA LEU A 54 55.49 -73.93 73.90
C LEU A 54 56.34 -72.67 73.67
N GLU A 55 57.65 -72.74 73.88
CA GLU A 55 58.57 -71.63 73.63
C GLU A 55 58.72 -71.33 72.12
N VAL A 56 58.74 -72.36 71.27
CA VAL A 56 58.76 -72.21 69.80
C VAL A 56 57.45 -71.61 69.29
N GLU A 57 56.29 -72.06 69.78
CA GLU A 57 55.01 -71.45 69.41
C GLU A 57 54.86 -70.02 69.97
N ARG A 58 55.41 -69.71 71.15
CA ARG A 58 55.48 -68.34 71.67
C ARG A 58 56.27 -67.43 70.74
N LEU A 59 57.44 -67.85 70.29
CA LEU A 59 58.28 -67.06 69.38
C LEU A 59 57.61 -66.86 68.00
N LYS A 60 57.01 -67.92 67.42
CA LYS A 60 56.21 -67.81 66.19
C LYS A 60 55.06 -66.81 66.34
N LEU A 61 54.36 -66.85 67.49
CA LEU A 61 53.25 -65.94 67.77
C LEU A 61 53.75 -64.50 67.92
N GLU A 62 54.89 -64.27 68.56
CA GLU A 62 55.51 -62.93 68.63
C GLU A 62 55.93 -62.41 67.25
N ASP A 63 56.56 -63.23 66.42
CA ASP A 63 56.94 -62.84 65.05
C ASP A 63 55.71 -62.52 64.19
N ALA A 64 54.65 -63.32 64.27
CA ALA A 64 53.37 -63.04 63.61
C ALA A 64 52.73 -61.73 64.09
N HIS A 65 52.84 -61.38 65.39
CA HIS A 65 52.37 -60.08 65.89
C HIS A 65 53.21 -58.91 65.34
N ARG A 66 54.54 -59.07 65.22
CA ARG A 66 55.44 -58.06 64.62
C ARG A 66 55.10 -57.83 63.14
N GLU A 67 54.85 -58.91 62.39
CA GLU A 67 54.44 -58.86 60.98
C GLU A 67 53.06 -58.21 60.81
N VAL A 68 52.06 -58.60 61.61
CA VAL A 68 50.72 -57.97 61.60
C VAL A 68 50.81 -56.48 61.93
N HIS A 69 51.63 -56.07 62.90
CA HIS A 69 51.85 -54.65 63.22
C HIS A 69 52.49 -53.89 62.04
N LEU A 70 53.46 -54.49 61.35
CA LEU A 70 54.09 -53.89 60.17
C LEU A 70 53.08 -53.69 59.04
N TYR A 71 52.23 -54.68 58.75
CA TYR A 71 51.17 -54.57 57.75
C TYR A 71 50.10 -53.55 58.14
N GLN A 72 49.73 -53.45 59.43
CA GLN A 72 48.82 -52.40 59.92
C GLN A 72 49.42 -50.99 59.69
N GLN A 73 50.71 -50.81 59.98
CA GLN A 73 51.39 -49.52 59.75
C GLN A 73 51.46 -49.16 58.26
N GLN A 74 51.77 -50.12 57.38
CA GLN A 74 51.77 -49.91 55.93
C GLN A 74 50.37 -49.57 55.40
N LEU A 75 49.33 -50.27 55.89
CA LEU A 75 47.94 -49.99 55.50
C LEU A 75 47.49 -48.59 55.95
N GLN A 76 47.88 -48.15 57.14
CA GLN A 76 47.63 -46.78 57.63
C GLN A 76 48.30 -45.72 56.74
N GLN A 77 49.57 -45.93 56.35
CA GLN A 77 50.29 -45.02 55.44
C GLN A 77 49.63 -44.95 54.05
N LEU A 78 49.26 -46.09 53.48
CA LEU A 78 48.56 -46.15 52.19
C LEU A 78 47.17 -45.50 52.25
N THR A 79 46.46 -45.63 53.39
CA THR A 79 45.16 -44.98 53.60
C THR A 79 45.32 -43.46 53.67
N GLN A 80 46.26 -42.95 54.47
CA GLN A 80 46.56 -41.52 54.57
C GLN A 80 46.94 -40.91 53.21
N LEU A 81 47.78 -41.59 52.44
CA LEU A 81 48.18 -41.15 51.10
C LEU A 81 46.99 -41.16 50.12
N THR A 82 46.13 -42.18 50.19
CA THR A 82 44.89 -42.26 49.38
C THR A 82 43.92 -41.13 49.73
N ASP A 83 43.77 -40.81 51.01
CA ASP A 83 42.88 -39.74 51.47
C ASP A 83 43.42 -38.35 51.12
N SER A 84 44.75 -38.13 51.16
CA SER A 84 45.39 -36.92 50.64
C SER A 84 45.11 -36.75 49.14
N LEU A 85 45.41 -37.76 48.32
CA LEU A 85 45.16 -37.73 46.89
C LEU A 85 43.67 -37.51 46.56
N ARG A 86 42.76 -38.03 47.40
CA ARG A 86 41.31 -37.77 47.25
C ARG A 86 40.96 -36.30 47.58
N ALA A 87 41.56 -35.71 48.60
CA ALA A 87 41.38 -34.30 48.95
C ALA A 87 41.96 -33.38 47.86
N ASP A 88 43.19 -33.64 47.41
CA ASP A 88 43.86 -32.87 46.35
C ASP A 88 43.07 -32.93 45.03
N SER A 89 42.57 -34.12 44.66
CA SER A 89 41.68 -34.32 43.50
C SER A 89 40.34 -33.58 43.65
N ALA A 90 39.73 -33.61 44.84
CA ALA A 90 38.49 -32.87 45.10
C ALA A 90 38.68 -31.35 45.02
N LEU A 91 39.80 -30.81 45.52
CA LEU A 91 40.17 -29.40 45.40
C LEU A 91 40.43 -29.00 43.94
N ALA A 92 41.14 -29.83 43.17
CA ALA A 92 41.39 -29.61 41.76
C ALA A 92 40.08 -29.59 40.94
N LEU A 93 39.17 -30.53 41.19
CA LEU A 93 37.84 -30.57 40.56
C LEU A 93 36.96 -29.39 40.96
N ALA A 94 37.00 -28.96 42.22
CA ALA A 94 36.27 -27.77 42.69
C ALA A 94 36.80 -26.48 42.02
N SER A 95 38.12 -26.34 41.92
CA SER A 95 38.79 -25.22 41.24
C SER A 95 38.42 -25.18 39.75
N LEU A 96 38.57 -26.30 39.04
CA LEU A 96 38.22 -26.41 37.62
C LEU A 96 36.72 -26.14 37.37
N LYS A 97 35.84 -26.61 38.25
CA LYS A 97 34.41 -26.29 38.18
C LYS A 97 34.17 -24.79 38.34
N SER A 98 34.82 -24.15 39.30
CA SER A 98 34.71 -22.71 39.56
C SER A 98 35.17 -21.88 38.36
N THR A 99 36.32 -22.21 37.76
CA THR A 99 36.81 -21.50 36.56
C THR A 99 35.91 -21.72 35.36
N MET A 100 35.44 -22.96 35.11
CA MET A 100 34.48 -23.24 34.02
C MET A 100 33.15 -22.48 34.20
N GLN A 101 32.67 -22.29 35.44
CA GLN A 101 31.48 -21.49 35.71
C GLN A 101 31.76 -20.00 35.45
N GLN A 102 32.88 -19.46 35.94
CA GLN A 102 33.26 -18.06 35.72
C GLN A 102 33.47 -17.74 34.22
N GLU A 103 34.08 -18.64 33.46
CA GLU A 103 34.24 -18.50 32.00
C GLU A 103 32.88 -18.54 31.29
N HIS A 104 31.96 -19.41 31.71
CA HIS A 104 30.61 -19.50 31.14
C HIS A 104 29.78 -18.24 31.44
N GLU A 105 29.79 -17.75 32.68
CA GLU A 105 29.13 -16.51 33.09
C GLU A 105 29.70 -15.29 32.36
N SER A 106 31.03 -15.21 32.22
CA SER A 106 31.71 -14.17 31.44
C SER A 106 31.36 -14.21 29.96
N ALA A 107 31.30 -15.41 29.36
CA ALA A 107 30.90 -15.58 27.96
C ALA A 107 29.43 -15.18 27.72
N ILE A 108 28.52 -15.49 28.65
CA ILE A 108 27.13 -15.03 28.60
C ILE A 108 27.07 -13.50 28.70
N ALA A 109 27.71 -12.90 29.72
CA ALA A 109 27.70 -11.46 29.91
C ALA A 109 28.26 -10.70 28.70
N LYS A 110 29.33 -11.22 28.09
CA LYS A 110 29.90 -10.67 26.85
C LYS A 110 28.92 -10.78 25.67
N ALA A 111 28.29 -11.94 25.47
CA ALA A 111 27.35 -12.13 24.36
C ALA A 111 26.08 -11.26 24.51
N THR A 112 25.59 -11.06 25.73
CA THR A 112 24.48 -10.13 26.03
C THR A 112 24.87 -8.70 25.66
N LEU A 113 26.04 -8.22 26.12
CA LEU A 113 26.50 -6.86 25.83
C LEU A 113 26.76 -6.64 24.32
N GLU A 114 27.31 -7.63 23.62
CA GLU A 114 27.47 -7.57 22.16
C GLU A 114 26.12 -7.47 21.45
N HIS A 115 25.10 -8.21 21.90
CA HIS A 115 23.74 -8.13 21.35
C HIS A 115 23.05 -6.79 21.64
N GLU A 116 23.20 -6.25 22.85
CA GLU A 116 22.66 -4.93 23.24
C GLU A 116 23.25 -3.82 22.36
N LEU A 117 24.58 -3.82 22.16
CA LEU A 117 25.27 -2.85 21.31
C LEU A 117 24.89 -2.99 19.82
N GLU A 118 24.70 -4.22 19.30
CA GLU A 118 24.16 -4.44 17.96
C GLU A 118 22.73 -3.90 17.83
N GLN A 119 21.88 -4.10 18.85
CA GLN A 119 20.51 -3.61 18.87
C GLN A 119 20.44 -2.08 18.91
N GLU A 120 21.29 -1.42 19.70
CA GLU A 120 21.41 0.04 19.74
C GLU A 120 21.90 0.61 18.40
N ALA A 121 22.94 0.03 17.80
CA ALA A 121 23.46 0.47 16.50
C ALA A 121 22.42 0.32 15.36
N LEU A 122 21.61 -0.74 15.40
CA LEU A 122 20.49 -0.91 14.46
C LEU A 122 19.37 0.11 14.70
N GLN A 123 19.04 0.44 15.96
CA GLN A 123 18.08 1.50 16.28
C GLN A 123 18.57 2.88 15.84
N GLU A 124 19.84 3.23 16.08
CA GLU A 124 20.39 4.51 15.63
C GLU A 124 20.40 4.62 14.11
N ARG A 125 20.79 3.54 13.40
CA ARG A 125 20.73 3.50 11.93
C ARG A 125 19.30 3.69 11.39
N LEU A 126 18.29 3.12 12.08
CA LEU A 126 16.88 3.34 11.72
C LEU A 126 16.47 4.79 11.95
N ARG A 127 16.82 5.39 13.10
CA ARG A 127 16.55 6.82 13.43
C ARG A 127 17.29 7.78 12.50
N ALA A 128 18.46 7.41 11.98
CA ALA A 128 19.18 8.20 10.98
C ALA A 128 18.49 8.13 9.61
N PHE A 129 18.04 6.94 9.18
CA PHE A 129 17.27 6.78 7.94
C PHE A 129 15.92 7.50 7.99
N GLN A 130 15.23 7.44 9.13
CA GLN A 130 13.96 8.17 9.35
C GLN A 130 14.16 9.68 9.21
N ARG A 131 15.12 10.27 9.92
CA ARG A 131 15.43 11.72 9.80
C ARG A 131 15.80 12.12 8.38
N SER A 132 16.66 11.37 7.69
CA SER A 132 17.02 11.64 6.29
C SER A 132 15.81 11.64 5.36
N HIS A 133 14.83 10.75 5.59
CA HIS A 133 13.59 10.70 4.80
C HIS A 133 12.60 11.81 5.22
N GLU A 134 12.59 12.24 6.48
CA GLU A 134 11.81 13.38 6.96
C GLU A 134 12.35 14.70 6.38
N GLU A 135 13.68 14.86 6.33
CA GLU A 135 14.39 15.95 5.66
C GLU A 135 14.10 15.98 4.14
N GLU A 136 14.24 14.85 3.43
CA GLU A 136 13.86 14.75 2.00
C GLU A 136 12.39 15.11 1.73
N VAL A 137 11.47 14.74 2.63
CA VAL A 137 10.05 15.08 2.52
C VAL A 137 9.81 16.57 2.80
N GLN A 138 10.54 17.19 3.72
CA GLN A 138 10.47 18.63 3.98
C GLN A 138 10.97 19.43 2.77
N ASP A 139 12.15 19.11 2.23
CA ASP A 139 12.73 19.76 1.04
C ASP A 139 11.75 19.69 -0.16
N LEU A 140 11.14 18.52 -0.38
CA LEU A 140 10.13 18.35 -1.43
C LEU A 140 8.87 19.17 -1.18
N ASN A 141 8.43 19.29 0.08
CA ASN A 141 7.26 20.09 0.44
C ASN A 141 7.52 21.59 0.28
N GLU A 142 8.69 22.10 0.69
CA GLU A 142 9.10 23.49 0.45
C GLU A 142 9.20 23.81 -1.05
N CYS A 143 9.74 22.87 -1.84
CA CYS A 143 9.77 22.98 -3.30
C CYS A 143 8.36 23.04 -3.91
N ILE A 144 7.41 22.23 -3.42
CA ILE A 144 6.00 22.27 -3.84
C ILE A 144 5.38 23.64 -3.49
N CYS A 145 5.55 24.14 -2.26
CA CYS A 145 5.01 25.44 -1.85
C CYS A 145 5.50 26.60 -2.72
N GLU A 146 6.78 26.64 -3.09
CA GLU A 146 7.30 27.67 -4.00
C GLU A 146 6.78 27.49 -5.45
N LYS A 147 6.50 26.25 -5.89
CA LYS A 147 5.87 26.01 -7.20
C LYS A 147 4.40 26.44 -7.22
N ASP A 148 3.65 26.16 -6.15
CA ASP A 148 2.27 26.64 -6.01
C ASP A 148 2.21 28.17 -5.94
N ARG A 149 3.17 28.81 -5.24
CA ARG A 149 3.30 30.28 -5.24
C ARG A 149 3.58 30.85 -6.64
N GLN A 150 4.45 30.22 -7.42
CA GLN A 150 4.74 30.60 -8.81
C GLN A 150 3.51 30.42 -9.71
N ILE A 151 2.77 29.31 -9.55
CA ILE A 151 1.50 29.06 -10.27
C ILE A 151 0.46 30.14 -9.91
N GLN A 152 0.34 30.49 -8.63
CA GLN A 152 -0.64 31.48 -8.17
C GLN A 152 -0.32 32.90 -8.64
N MET A 153 0.95 33.28 -8.75
CA MET A 153 1.37 34.52 -9.44
C MET A 153 0.96 34.51 -10.91
N LEU A 154 1.27 33.44 -11.65
CA LEU A 154 0.91 33.33 -13.08
C LEU A 154 -0.61 33.36 -13.32
N PHE A 155 -1.42 32.87 -12.37
CA PHE A 155 -2.87 33.03 -12.43
C PHE A 155 -3.33 34.49 -12.25
N GLN A 156 -2.70 35.24 -11.34
CA GLN A 156 -2.98 36.67 -11.14
C GLN A 156 -2.54 37.50 -12.34
N ASP A 157 -1.34 37.25 -12.88
CA ASP A 157 -0.83 37.91 -14.09
C ASP A 157 -1.73 37.65 -15.30
N ARG A 158 -2.18 36.39 -15.49
CA ARG A 158 -3.14 36.03 -16.54
C ARG A 158 -4.47 36.76 -16.38
N GLN A 159 -5.03 36.80 -15.18
CA GLN A 159 -6.30 37.49 -14.92
C GLN A 159 -6.18 39.00 -15.19
N ALA A 160 -5.11 39.65 -14.71
CA ALA A 160 -4.87 41.07 -14.94
C ALA A 160 -4.70 41.39 -16.44
N LEU A 161 -4.03 40.52 -17.21
CA LEU A 161 -3.88 40.66 -18.66
C LEU A 161 -5.23 40.45 -19.39
N GLU A 162 -6.03 39.49 -18.95
CA GLU A 162 -7.39 39.27 -19.47
C GLU A 162 -8.30 40.47 -19.19
N GLU A 163 -8.30 41.01 -17.97
CA GLU A 163 -9.04 42.23 -17.61
C GLU A 163 -8.58 43.46 -18.40
N GLN A 164 -7.26 43.63 -18.60
CA GLN A 164 -6.69 44.70 -19.41
C GLN A 164 -7.14 44.59 -20.88
N LEU A 165 -7.15 43.38 -21.46
CA LEU A 165 -7.63 43.14 -22.83
C LEU A 165 -9.13 43.41 -22.96
N HIS A 166 -9.96 42.94 -22.03
CA HIS A 166 -11.40 43.21 -22.05
C HIS A 166 -11.72 44.71 -21.93
N SER A 167 -11.01 45.42 -21.03
CA SER A 167 -11.12 46.87 -20.88
C SER A 167 -10.76 47.60 -22.18
N ARG A 168 -9.63 47.23 -22.79
CA ARG A 168 -9.17 47.82 -24.05
C ARG A 168 -10.14 47.56 -25.21
N PHE A 169 -10.61 46.32 -25.40
CA PHE A 169 -11.61 46.00 -26.42
C PHE A 169 -12.95 46.68 -26.16
N GLY A 170 -13.31 46.93 -24.89
CA GLY A 170 -14.46 47.75 -24.52
C GLY A 170 -14.34 49.19 -25.04
N LEU A 171 -13.21 49.84 -24.75
CA LEU A 171 -12.93 51.22 -25.19
C LEU A 171 -12.86 51.33 -26.72
N GLU A 172 -12.13 50.45 -27.41
CA GLU A 172 -12.02 50.46 -28.88
C GLU A 172 -13.40 50.21 -29.55
N LYS A 173 -14.26 49.39 -28.94
CA LYS A 173 -15.65 49.18 -29.39
C LYS A 173 -16.53 50.41 -29.16
N GLU A 174 -16.41 51.07 -28.01
CA GLU A 174 -17.18 52.30 -27.71
C GLU A 174 -16.77 53.46 -28.62
N GLU A 175 -15.47 53.60 -28.92
CA GLU A 175 -14.96 54.58 -29.87
C GLU A 175 -15.52 54.34 -31.28
N LEU A 176 -15.44 53.10 -31.80
CA LEU A 176 -16.03 52.74 -33.10
C LEU A 176 -17.54 53.00 -33.14
N LEU A 177 -18.28 52.68 -32.07
CA LEU A 177 -19.71 52.97 -31.98
C LEU A 177 -20.01 54.47 -31.91
N ALA A 178 -19.14 55.28 -31.30
CA ALA A 178 -19.26 56.74 -31.31
C ALA A 178 -19.00 57.31 -32.72
N GLN A 179 -17.97 56.82 -33.41
CA GLN A 179 -17.65 57.19 -34.80
C GLN A 179 -18.83 56.89 -35.75
N PHE A 180 -19.35 55.65 -35.74
CA PHE A 180 -20.53 55.30 -36.56
C PHE A 180 -21.78 56.11 -36.23
N ARG A 181 -22.03 56.43 -34.95
CA ARG A 181 -23.13 57.32 -34.55
C ARG A 181 -22.94 58.73 -35.11
N GLN A 182 -21.72 59.26 -35.07
CA GLN A 182 -21.39 60.57 -35.62
C GLN A 182 -21.56 60.61 -37.14
N GLU A 183 -21.09 59.60 -37.88
CA GLU A 183 -21.29 59.48 -39.32
C GLU A 183 -22.79 59.42 -39.70
N CYS A 184 -23.59 58.64 -38.96
CA CYS A 184 -25.03 58.58 -39.17
C CYS A 184 -25.70 59.94 -38.95
N VAL A 185 -25.38 60.65 -37.87
CA VAL A 185 -25.92 61.99 -37.59
C VAL A 185 -25.51 63.01 -38.65
N GLN A 186 -24.25 63.01 -39.08
CA GLN A 186 -23.76 63.87 -40.17
C GLN A 186 -24.47 63.56 -41.49
N ARG A 187 -24.72 62.28 -41.80
CA ARG A 187 -25.42 61.87 -43.02
C ARG A 187 -26.91 62.21 -42.99
N GLU A 188 -27.57 62.09 -41.84
CA GLU A 188 -28.93 62.60 -41.65
C GLU A 188 -29.00 64.13 -41.82
N GLN A 189 -28.01 64.87 -41.29
CA GLN A 189 -27.94 66.33 -41.43
C GLN A 189 -27.77 66.73 -42.90
N ALA A 190 -26.83 66.13 -43.63
CA ALA A 190 -26.63 66.37 -45.06
C ALA A 190 -27.91 66.10 -45.88
N ILE A 191 -28.61 64.99 -45.63
CA ILE A 191 -29.88 64.66 -46.33
C ILE A 191 -30.98 65.68 -45.99
N ARG A 192 -31.05 66.17 -44.74
CA ARG A 192 -31.99 67.24 -44.35
C ARG A 192 -31.65 68.56 -45.05
N GLU A 193 -30.39 68.93 -45.16
CA GLU A 193 -29.92 70.14 -45.85
C GLU A 193 -30.19 70.07 -47.37
N GLU A 194 -29.87 68.94 -48.02
CA GLU A 194 -30.20 68.69 -49.42
C GLU A 194 -31.72 68.80 -49.67
N MET A 195 -32.55 68.24 -48.79
CA MET A 195 -34.01 68.32 -48.88
C MET A 195 -34.53 69.75 -48.70
N ILE A 196 -33.95 70.54 -47.78
CA ILE A 196 -34.29 71.96 -47.59
C ILE A 196 -33.94 72.77 -48.86
N VAL A 197 -32.73 72.59 -49.39
CA VAL A 197 -32.27 73.27 -50.61
C VAL A 197 -33.14 72.89 -51.81
N LEU A 198 -33.51 71.62 -51.96
CA LEU A 198 -34.39 71.17 -53.03
C LEU A 198 -35.81 71.73 -52.88
N HIS A 199 -36.35 71.79 -51.65
CA HIS A 199 -37.64 72.42 -51.38
C HIS A 199 -37.63 73.91 -51.71
N GLU A 200 -36.59 74.65 -51.30
CA GLU A 200 -36.43 76.06 -51.64
C GLU A 200 -36.28 76.29 -53.16
N GLN A 201 -35.57 75.41 -53.87
CA GLN A 201 -35.51 75.48 -55.34
C GLN A 201 -36.89 75.30 -55.99
N GLN A 202 -37.74 74.40 -55.49
CA GLN A 202 -39.10 74.25 -56.00
C GLN A 202 -39.97 75.46 -55.66
N LEU A 203 -39.88 76.01 -54.45
CA LEU A 203 -40.55 77.27 -54.09
C LEU A 203 -40.11 78.43 -54.98
N ASN A 204 -38.82 78.54 -55.30
CA ASN A 204 -38.29 79.56 -56.21
C ASN A 204 -38.81 79.38 -57.65
N ARG A 205 -38.91 78.16 -58.16
CA ARG A 205 -39.54 77.88 -59.47
C ARG A 205 -41.01 78.28 -59.47
N ILE A 206 -41.77 77.90 -58.45
CA ILE A 206 -43.20 78.26 -58.33
C ILE A 206 -43.38 79.78 -58.25
N ARG A 207 -42.56 80.47 -57.43
CA ARG A 207 -42.54 81.95 -57.36
C ARG A 207 -42.25 82.56 -58.73
N HIS A 208 -41.23 82.09 -59.45
CA HIS A 208 -40.85 82.62 -60.75
C HIS A 208 -41.94 82.40 -61.82
N CYS A 209 -42.54 81.21 -61.91
CA CYS A 209 -43.66 80.93 -62.81
C CYS A 209 -44.89 81.79 -62.49
N HIS A 210 -45.16 82.07 -61.21
CA HIS A 210 -46.27 82.92 -60.79
C HIS A 210 -45.99 84.41 -61.10
N GLU A 211 -44.77 84.88 -60.86
CA GLU A 211 -44.30 86.22 -61.25
C GLU A 211 -44.44 86.41 -62.77
N GLU A 212 -43.97 85.46 -63.58
CA GLU A 212 -44.16 85.49 -65.04
C GLU A 212 -45.64 85.52 -65.45
N ALA A 213 -46.49 84.70 -64.83
CA ALA A 213 -47.92 84.69 -65.12
C ALA A 213 -48.58 86.04 -64.79
N ILE A 214 -48.17 86.68 -63.68
CA ILE A 214 -48.60 88.02 -63.30
C ILE A 214 -48.12 89.07 -64.31
N GLN A 215 -46.88 89.00 -64.81
CA GLN A 215 -46.39 89.94 -65.82
C GLN A 215 -47.10 89.74 -67.17
N LYS A 216 -47.29 88.49 -67.62
CA LYS A 216 -48.06 88.15 -68.82
C LYS A 216 -49.50 88.65 -68.72
N ALA A 217 -50.16 88.48 -67.58
CA ALA A 217 -51.49 89.04 -67.34
C ALA A 217 -51.50 90.59 -67.35
N LYS A 218 -50.52 91.25 -66.71
CA LYS A 218 -50.38 92.72 -66.76
C LYS A 218 -50.16 93.25 -68.18
N GLU A 219 -49.30 92.60 -68.96
CA GLU A 219 -49.05 92.97 -70.36
C GLU A 219 -50.27 92.72 -71.25
N GLN A 220 -50.97 91.60 -71.04
CA GLN A 220 -52.24 91.30 -71.71
C GLN A 220 -53.29 92.36 -71.38
N THR A 221 -53.55 92.67 -70.10
CA THR A 221 -54.49 93.73 -69.72
C THR A 221 -54.04 95.12 -70.20
N ARG A 222 -52.73 95.39 -70.30
CA ARG A 222 -52.22 96.63 -70.92
C ARG A 222 -52.54 96.68 -72.42
N LEU A 223 -52.43 95.55 -73.13
CA LEU A 223 -52.76 95.44 -74.55
C LEU A 223 -54.28 95.48 -74.80
N GLU A 224 -55.09 94.80 -73.98
CA GLU A 224 -56.55 94.86 -74.00
C GLU A 224 -57.03 96.30 -73.75
N LEU A 225 -56.50 96.97 -72.72
CA LEU A 225 -56.82 98.38 -72.45
C LEU A 225 -56.35 99.28 -73.60
N GLN A 226 -55.17 99.05 -74.19
CA GLN A 226 -54.69 99.79 -75.35
C GLN A 226 -55.61 99.59 -76.57
N GLN A 227 -56.09 98.37 -76.82
CA GLN A 227 -57.07 98.08 -77.86
C GLN A 227 -58.44 98.71 -77.56
N GLU A 228 -58.87 98.81 -76.30
CA GLU A 228 -60.03 99.61 -75.91
C GLU A 228 -59.83 101.11 -76.19
N TRP A 229 -58.67 101.69 -75.85
CA TRP A 229 -58.37 103.09 -76.16
C TRP A 229 -58.31 103.37 -77.66
N GLU A 230 -57.72 102.47 -78.45
CA GLU A 230 -57.61 102.59 -79.91
C GLU A 230 -58.96 102.35 -80.62
N SER A 231 -59.80 101.44 -80.12
CA SER A 231 -61.15 101.19 -80.67
C SER A 231 -62.20 102.22 -80.22
N ARG A 232 -62.02 102.89 -79.07
CA ARG A 232 -62.82 104.05 -78.65
C ARG A 232 -62.41 105.36 -79.35
N LEU A 233 -61.28 105.38 -80.06
CA LEU A 233 -60.73 106.59 -80.67
C LEU A 233 -61.58 107.19 -81.81
N PRO A 234 -62.29 106.39 -82.66
CA PRO A 234 -63.25 106.92 -83.63
C PRO A 234 -64.57 107.44 -83.00
N ASP A 235 -65.08 106.74 -81.98
CA ASP A 235 -66.47 106.86 -81.53
C ASP A 235 -66.71 107.86 -80.38
N PHE A 236 -65.77 108.77 -80.12
CA PHE A 236 -66.01 109.91 -79.22
C PHE A 236 -67.04 110.94 -79.75
N LYS A 237 -67.70 110.64 -80.89
CA LYS A 237 -68.76 111.45 -81.49
C LYS A 237 -69.87 110.61 -82.16
N LEU A 238 -70.69 109.89 -81.38
CA LEU A 238 -72.15 109.82 -81.62
C LEU A 238 -72.92 109.23 -80.42
N LEU A 239 -74.11 109.79 -80.18
CA LEU A 239 -75.27 109.22 -79.47
C LEU A 239 -75.10 108.63 -78.07
N GLN A 240 -75.26 109.52 -77.09
CA GLN A 240 -76.01 109.25 -75.86
C GLN A 240 -77.42 108.67 -76.17
N ARG A 241 -77.92 107.76 -75.31
CA ARG A 241 -79.30 107.20 -75.20
C ARG A 241 -79.74 106.10 -76.20
N ARG A 242 -79.93 104.87 -75.67
CA ARG A 242 -81.18 104.07 -75.76
C ARG A 242 -81.28 103.03 -74.62
N GLU A 243 -82.48 102.54 -74.34
CA GLU A 243 -82.85 101.54 -73.31
C GLU A 243 -83.65 100.36 -73.95
N SER A 244 -84.14 99.42 -73.12
CA SER A 244 -84.89 98.15 -73.41
C SER A 244 -84.00 96.91 -73.71
N ILE A 245 -84.10 95.74 -73.05
CA ILE A 245 -85.24 94.79 -72.81
C ILE A 245 -85.52 93.99 -74.12
N GLU A 246 -85.56 92.63 -74.20
CA GLU A 246 -86.17 91.56 -73.34
C GLU A 246 -85.57 90.13 -73.57
N ASP A 247 -85.76 89.21 -72.60
CA ASP A 247 -85.98 87.73 -72.60
C ASP A 247 -85.22 86.59 -73.39
N LEU A 248 -84.88 85.54 -72.61
CA LEU A 248 -84.97 84.05 -72.77
C LEU A 248 -84.09 83.12 -73.69
N ASP A 249 -83.72 81.99 -73.06
CA ASP A 249 -83.60 80.56 -73.48
C ASP A 249 -82.47 79.91 -74.33
N THR A 250 -81.56 79.21 -73.61
CA THR A 250 -81.33 77.73 -73.61
C THR A 250 -80.57 76.98 -74.75
N THR A 251 -79.83 75.91 -74.33
CA THR A 251 -79.04 74.90 -75.09
C THR A 251 -77.68 75.33 -75.67
N ALA A 252 -76.68 74.48 -75.96
CA ALA A 252 -76.14 73.19 -75.42
C ALA A 252 -74.90 72.81 -76.29
N GLY A 253 -73.95 71.94 -75.94
CA GLY A 253 -73.55 71.28 -74.68
C GLY A 253 -72.01 71.35 -74.60
N ASP A 254 -71.16 70.32 -74.62
CA ASP A 254 -71.11 68.88 -74.23
C ASP A 254 -69.64 68.44 -74.54
N SER A 255 -68.89 67.54 -73.87
CA SER A 255 -69.06 66.61 -72.73
C SER A 255 -67.71 66.56 -71.93
N CYS A 256 -67.37 65.70 -70.95
CA CYS A 256 -67.95 64.46 -70.42
C CYS A 256 -67.50 64.19 -68.96
N SER A 257 -67.70 62.95 -68.50
CA SER A 257 -67.43 62.37 -67.15
C SER A 257 -65.94 61.94 -66.92
N LEU A 258 -65.48 61.41 -65.78
CA LEU A 258 -66.15 60.61 -64.72
C LEU A 258 -65.45 60.69 -63.32
N GLU A 259 -66.28 60.79 -62.28
CA GLU A 259 -66.20 60.27 -60.88
C GLU A 259 -65.02 60.48 -59.88
N GLU A 260 -65.46 60.65 -58.61
CA GLU A 260 -64.94 60.22 -57.29
C GLU A 260 -63.44 60.39 -56.88
N ALA A 261 -63.09 60.65 -55.61
CA ALA A 261 -63.87 60.69 -54.36
C ALA A 261 -63.53 61.91 -53.47
N ARG A 262 -64.19 62.03 -52.30
CA ARG A 262 -64.06 63.14 -51.33
C ARG A 262 -63.02 62.87 -50.21
N PRO A 263 -62.64 63.86 -49.39
CA PRO A 263 -61.35 63.87 -48.66
C PRO A 263 -61.42 63.31 -47.23
N ASP A 264 -60.25 63.23 -46.57
CA ASP A 264 -60.08 63.92 -45.27
C ASP A 264 -58.60 64.19 -44.91
N PRO A 265 -58.29 65.12 -43.98
CA PRO A 265 -56.94 65.46 -43.52
C PRO A 265 -56.64 65.08 -42.05
N CYS A 266 -55.35 65.14 -41.68
CA CYS A 266 -54.80 65.09 -40.31
C CYS A 266 -54.99 63.78 -39.50
N GLY A 267 -54.11 63.56 -38.51
CA GLY A 267 -54.30 62.50 -37.49
C GLY A 267 -53.09 61.59 -37.23
N ASP A 268 -52.04 62.15 -36.62
CA ASP A 268 -51.19 61.57 -35.57
C ASP A 268 -50.93 60.04 -35.42
N SER A 269 -49.64 59.74 -35.22
CA SER A 269 -49.11 58.82 -34.18
C SER A 269 -48.91 57.32 -34.47
N MET A 270 -47.73 56.85 -33.99
CA MET A 270 -47.35 55.49 -33.57
C MET A 270 -47.59 54.31 -34.52
N MET A 271 -46.49 53.81 -35.10
CA MET A 271 -46.38 52.41 -35.49
C MET A 271 -46.30 51.49 -34.26
N GLU A 272 -47.43 50.91 -33.86
CA GLU A 272 -47.45 49.65 -33.12
C GLU A 272 -48.31 48.65 -33.92
N SER A 273 -47.68 47.66 -34.55
CA SER A 273 -48.36 46.69 -35.42
C SER A 273 -48.09 45.27 -34.96
N THR A 274 -48.94 44.79 -34.06
CA THR A 274 -48.91 43.44 -33.52
C THR A 274 -49.15 42.40 -34.61
N VAL A 275 -48.09 41.72 -35.05
CA VAL A 275 -48.18 40.58 -35.97
C VAL A 275 -48.99 39.46 -35.29
N LYS A 276 -50.20 39.21 -35.78
CA LYS A 276 -51.05 38.11 -35.32
C LYS A 276 -50.43 36.77 -35.73
N LEU A 277 -50.08 35.94 -34.76
CA LEU A 277 -49.55 34.60 -35.01
C LEU A 277 -50.63 33.70 -35.66
N PRO A 278 -50.35 33.03 -36.79
CA PRO A 278 -51.15 31.90 -37.25
C PRO A 278 -50.92 30.69 -36.34
N HIS A 279 -51.99 30.14 -35.74
CA HIS A 279 -51.93 28.86 -35.03
C HIS A 279 -52.05 27.71 -36.04
N SER A 280 -50.92 27.11 -36.44
CA SER A 280 -50.90 25.85 -37.22
C SER A 280 -49.67 24.97 -36.92
N ALA A 281 -49.19 25.09 -35.69
CA ALA A 281 -48.12 24.33 -35.03
C ALA A 281 -48.47 24.40 -33.53
N ASP A 282 -48.48 23.35 -32.69
CA ASP A 282 -47.79 22.07 -32.80
C ASP A 282 -48.46 20.92 -32.02
N PRO A 283 -49.15 19.98 -32.69
CA PRO A 283 -49.24 18.61 -32.19
C PRO A 283 -47.90 17.88 -32.43
N MET A 284 -47.30 18.09 -33.61
CA MET A 284 -46.12 17.36 -34.07
C MET A 284 -44.83 17.72 -33.31
N LEU A 285 -44.57 19.00 -32.99
CA LEU A 285 -43.40 19.37 -32.18
C LEU A 285 -43.60 19.07 -30.68
N LEU A 286 -44.84 18.97 -30.20
CA LEU A 286 -45.10 18.46 -28.84
C LEU A 286 -44.80 16.95 -28.77
N GLU A 287 -45.21 16.20 -29.80
CA GLU A 287 -44.87 14.78 -29.94
C GLU A 287 -43.37 14.56 -30.16
N LEU A 288 -42.70 15.35 -31.02
CA LEU A 288 -41.24 15.32 -31.16
C LEU A 288 -40.54 15.69 -29.85
N LYS A 289 -41.04 16.64 -29.05
CA LYS A 289 -40.50 16.92 -27.72
C LYS A 289 -40.69 15.75 -26.75
N SER A 290 -41.83 15.06 -26.81
CA SER A 290 -42.07 13.85 -26.03
C SER A 290 -41.11 12.73 -26.43
N GLN A 291 -40.98 12.44 -27.73
CA GLN A 291 -40.05 11.45 -28.26
C GLN A 291 -38.58 11.82 -27.98
N LEU A 292 -38.20 13.09 -28.09
CA LEU A 292 -36.85 13.56 -27.77
C LEU A 292 -36.57 13.47 -26.27
N LEU A 293 -37.56 13.72 -25.41
CA LEU A 293 -37.43 13.51 -23.96
C LEU A 293 -37.33 12.01 -23.61
N GLU A 294 -38.11 11.14 -24.26
CA GLU A 294 -37.94 9.68 -24.13
C GLU A 294 -36.57 9.22 -24.62
N LYS A 295 -36.07 9.74 -25.74
CA LYS A 295 -34.71 9.42 -26.23
C LYS A 295 -33.63 10.00 -25.33
N GLN A 296 -33.81 11.18 -24.74
CA GLN A 296 -32.89 11.72 -23.73
C GLN A 296 -32.92 10.89 -22.46
N ASN A 297 -34.08 10.41 -22.02
CA ASN A 297 -34.21 9.52 -20.87
C ASN A 297 -33.60 8.14 -21.14
N GLU A 298 -33.77 7.58 -22.35
CA GLU A 298 -33.15 6.33 -22.77
C GLU A 298 -31.63 6.49 -22.94
N VAL A 299 -31.14 7.62 -23.46
CA VAL A 299 -29.71 7.98 -23.47
C VAL A 299 -29.19 8.11 -22.04
N ASN A 300 -29.86 8.83 -21.16
CA ASN A 300 -29.49 8.96 -19.75
C ASN A 300 -29.48 7.58 -19.05
N ARG A 301 -30.46 6.71 -19.33
CA ARG A 301 -30.51 5.34 -18.79
C ARG A 301 -29.39 4.47 -19.35
N LEU A 302 -29.10 4.55 -20.66
CA LEU A 302 -27.99 3.83 -21.29
C LEU A 302 -26.64 4.37 -20.80
N GLN A 303 -26.53 5.66 -20.51
CA GLN A 303 -25.32 6.31 -19.99
C GLN A 303 -25.11 5.95 -18.51
N GLN A 304 -26.17 5.90 -17.70
CA GLN A 304 -26.14 5.30 -16.36
C GLN A 304 -25.85 3.79 -16.40
N GLN A 305 -26.36 3.06 -17.38
CA GLN A 305 -26.10 1.63 -17.55
C GLN A 305 -24.66 1.37 -18.02
N VAL A 306 -24.10 2.22 -18.89
CA VAL A 306 -22.68 2.21 -19.28
C VAL A 306 -21.80 2.63 -18.11
N MET A 307 -22.23 3.58 -17.27
CA MET A 307 -21.53 3.97 -16.04
C MET A 307 -21.54 2.81 -15.04
N ALA A 308 -22.69 2.21 -14.75
CA ALA A 308 -22.80 1.03 -13.88
C ALA A 308 -22.10 -0.24 -14.45
N MET A 309 -22.05 -0.40 -15.77
CA MET A 309 -21.24 -1.44 -16.42
C MET A 309 -19.74 -1.11 -16.36
N SER A 310 -19.35 0.17 -16.37
CA SER A 310 -17.96 0.62 -16.16
C SER A 310 -17.55 0.51 -14.69
N ASP A 311 -18.45 0.75 -13.75
CA ASP A 311 -18.24 0.53 -12.31
C ASP A 311 -18.15 -0.97 -12.02
N ASN A 312 -18.96 -1.82 -12.67
CA ASN A 312 -18.74 -3.27 -12.65
C ASN A 312 -17.43 -3.67 -13.34
N PHE A 313 -16.98 -2.99 -14.40
CA PHE A 313 -15.67 -3.26 -15.03
C PHE A 313 -14.49 -2.76 -14.18
N GLY A 314 -14.70 -1.70 -13.38
CA GLY A 314 -13.73 -1.13 -12.44
C GLY A 314 -13.63 -1.93 -11.14
N ALA A 315 -14.76 -2.35 -10.58
CA ALA A 315 -14.83 -3.25 -9.43
C ALA A 315 -14.42 -4.69 -9.80
N GLN A 316 -14.67 -5.10 -11.05
CA GLN A 316 -14.13 -6.33 -11.63
C GLN A 316 -12.82 -6.09 -12.42
N LEU A 317 -12.05 -5.06 -12.04
CA LEU A 317 -10.58 -5.14 -12.09
C LEU A 317 -10.10 -6.19 -11.07
N GLN A 318 -10.41 -7.46 -11.36
CA GLN A 318 -9.49 -8.55 -11.06
C GLN A 318 -8.11 -8.07 -11.49
N PRO A 319 -7.15 -7.89 -10.56
CA PRO A 319 -5.84 -7.37 -10.92
C PRO A 319 -5.18 -8.42 -11.81
N SER A 320 -5.13 -8.12 -13.12
CA SER A 320 -4.52 -9.00 -14.12
C SER A 320 -3.16 -9.45 -13.58
N PRO A 321 -2.92 -10.77 -13.40
CA PRO A 321 -1.87 -11.26 -12.50
C PRO A 321 -0.45 -11.10 -13.06
N VAL A 322 -0.28 -10.27 -14.09
CA VAL A 322 0.91 -10.06 -14.93
C VAL A 322 2.16 -9.52 -14.21
N ASP A 323 2.12 -9.36 -12.89
CA ASP A 323 3.25 -9.03 -12.01
C ASP A 323 3.18 -9.73 -10.62
N LYS A 324 2.32 -10.75 -10.46
CA LYS A 324 2.18 -11.53 -9.22
C LYS A 324 2.78 -12.93 -9.36
N VAL A 325 3.48 -13.41 -8.33
CA VAL A 325 4.03 -14.77 -8.31
C VAL A 325 2.92 -15.79 -8.01
N SER A 326 2.61 -16.64 -8.97
CA SER A 326 1.65 -17.74 -8.84
C SER A 326 2.25 -18.91 -8.06
N ILE A 327 1.75 -19.13 -6.83
CA ILE A 327 2.14 -20.25 -5.95
C ILE A 327 1.13 -21.40 -5.93
N LEU A 328 -0.04 -21.23 -6.57
CA LEU A 328 -1.10 -22.23 -6.67
C LEU A 328 -1.22 -22.81 -8.08
N THR A 329 -0.98 -21.97 -9.09
CA THR A 329 -1.01 -22.33 -10.51
C THR A 329 0.38 -22.35 -11.11
N CYS A 330 0.49 -23.06 -12.22
CA CYS A 330 1.63 -22.99 -13.13
C CYS A 330 1.05 -23.31 -14.51
N GLN A 331 0.61 -22.25 -15.20
CA GLN A 331 0.08 -22.21 -16.56
C GLN A 331 0.95 -21.28 -17.42
N PRO A 332 0.94 -21.40 -18.76
CA PRO A 332 1.61 -20.42 -19.62
C PRO A 332 1.15 -18.98 -19.31
N GLY A 333 2.11 -18.08 -19.10
CA GLY A 333 1.89 -16.70 -18.66
C GLY A 333 1.93 -16.47 -17.14
N ASP A 334 1.89 -17.52 -16.29
CA ASP A 334 2.13 -17.37 -14.85
C ASP A 334 3.58 -16.92 -14.59
N ILE A 335 3.77 -15.95 -13.68
CA ILE A 335 5.08 -15.63 -13.12
C ILE A 335 5.31 -16.57 -11.94
N VAL A 336 6.47 -17.22 -11.89
CA VAL A 336 6.81 -18.26 -10.91
C VAL A 336 8.19 -18.02 -10.30
N LEU A 337 8.34 -18.44 -9.04
CA LEU A 337 9.63 -18.48 -8.35
C LEU A 337 10.27 -19.84 -8.61
N LEU A 338 11.48 -19.83 -9.18
CA LEU A 338 12.35 -20.99 -9.35
C LEU A 338 13.39 -21.01 -8.24
N CYS A 339 13.47 -22.09 -7.47
CA CYS A 339 14.49 -22.31 -6.45
C CYS A 339 15.40 -23.48 -6.85
N TYR A 340 16.69 -23.43 -6.50
CA TYR A 340 17.58 -24.56 -6.66
C TYR A 340 17.39 -25.56 -5.52
N ASP A 341 17.10 -26.81 -5.85
CA ASP A 341 16.98 -27.92 -4.91
C ASP A 341 18.28 -28.74 -4.91
N GLU A 342 18.92 -28.87 -3.75
CA GLU A 342 20.19 -29.59 -3.60
C GLU A 342 20.03 -31.12 -3.67
N GLY A 343 18.89 -31.65 -3.20
CA GLY A 343 18.58 -33.08 -3.22
C GLY A 343 18.33 -33.56 -4.64
N HIS A 344 17.52 -32.81 -5.40
CA HIS A 344 17.25 -33.07 -6.82
C HIS A 344 18.33 -32.56 -7.77
N GLN A 345 19.23 -31.68 -7.32
CA GLN A 345 20.27 -30.99 -8.11
C GLN A 345 19.74 -30.26 -9.37
N ASN A 346 18.52 -29.72 -9.27
CA ASN A 346 17.82 -29.05 -10.36
C ASN A 346 17.07 -27.82 -9.81
N TYR A 347 16.66 -26.92 -10.71
CA TYR A 347 15.72 -25.86 -10.35
C TYR A 347 14.28 -26.42 -10.35
N VAL A 348 13.55 -26.12 -9.28
CA VAL A 348 12.16 -26.53 -9.04
C VAL A 348 11.32 -25.27 -8.84
N LEU A 349 10.10 -25.24 -9.37
CA LEU A 349 9.16 -24.15 -9.13
C LEU A 349 8.59 -24.26 -7.70
N PHE A 350 8.55 -23.14 -6.98
CA PHE A 350 7.87 -23.03 -5.69
C PHE A 350 6.35 -22.97 -5.92
N VAL A 351 5.67 -24.11 -5.75
CA VAL A 351 4.23 -24.25 -5.93
C VAL A 351 3.65 -25.17 -4.85
N LEU A 352 2.51 -24.80 -4.26
CA LEU A 352 1.83 -25.52 -3.18
C LEU A 352 1.02 -26.73 -3.70
N GLY A 353 1.56 -27.46 -4.68
CA GLY A 353 0.91 -28.57 -5.35
C GLY A 353 1.56 -29.93 -5.04
N PRO A 354 0.82 -31.05 -5.10
CA PRO A 354 1.34 -32.39 -4.78
C PRO A 354 2.28 -32.98 -5.85
N ASN A 355 2.62 -32.24 -6.90
CA ASN A 355 3.51 -32.68 -7.97
C ASN A 355 4.68 -31.71 -8.10
N LEU A 356 5.91 -32.23 -8.14
CA LEU A 356 7.11 -31.45 -8.43
C LEU A 356 7.05 -30.87 -9.84
N HIS A 357 7.58 -29.65 -10.01
CA HIS A 357 7.65 -28.94 -11.28
C HIS A 357 9.12 -28.55 -11.54
N PHE A 358 9.81 -29.29 -12.40
CA PHE A 358 11.23 -29.08 -12.70
C PHE A 358 11.43 -28.15 -13.90
N LEU A 359 12.44 -27.29 -13.84
CA LEU A 359 12.85 -26.44 -14.97
C LEU A 359 13.44 -27.29 -16.12
N HIS A 360 13.17 -26.88 -17.35
CA HIS A 360 13.79 -27.47 -18.54
C HIS A 360 15.26 -27.04 -18.68
N THR A 361 16.14 -27.97 -19.06
CA THR A 361 17.60 -27.74 -19.20
C THR A 361 17.95 -26.53 -20.05
N ASP A 362 17.22 -26.38 -21.15
CA ASP A 362 17.46 -25.40 -22.21
C ASP A 362 17.16 -23.96 -21.72
N CYS A 363 16.38 -23.80 -20.65
CA CYS A 363 16.10 -22.52 -20.01
C CYS A 363 17.21 -22.08 -19.04
N LEU A 364 18.17 -22.94 -18.70
CA LEU A 364 19.26 -22.62 -17.77
C LEU A 364 20.22 -21.55 -18.34
N ASP A 365 20.40 -21.52 -19.66
CA ASP A 365 21.12 -20.42 -20.34
C ASP A 365 20.32 -19.12 -20.24
N THR A 366 19.09 -19.13 -20.72
CA THR A 366 18.24 -17.94 -20.86
C THR A 366 17.98 -17.24 -19.53
N LEU A 367 17.90 -18.00 -18.43
CA LEU A 367 17.68 -17.49 -17.07
C LEU A 367 18.97 -17.14 -16.30
N GLY A 368 20.15 -17.33 -16.90
CA GLY A 368 21.44 -17.07 -16.25
C GLY A 368 21.74 -18.02 -15.08
N LEU A 369 21.32 -19.29 -15.20
CA LEU A 369 21.39 -20.30 -14.13
C LEU A 369 22.50 -21.36 -14.35
N LYS A 370 23.17 -21.36 -15.52
CA LYS A 370 24.38 -22.18 -15.71
C LYS A 370 25.50 -21.70 -14.79
N THR A 371 25.89 -22.54 -13.84
CA THR A 371 27.15 -22.36 -13.10
C THR A 371 28.34 -22.71 -13.98
N ALA A 372 29.19 -21.72 -14.24
CA ALA A 372 30.58 -21.95 -14.62
C ALA A 372 31.39 -22.41 -13.38
N PRO A 373 32.48 -23.18 -13.56
CA PRO A 373 33.39 -23.46 -12.45
C PRO A 373 33.99 -22.15 -11.91
N GLY A 374 33.75 -21.86 -10.63
CA GLY A 374 34.17 -20.63 -9.96
C GLY A 374 33.07 -19.59 -9.72
N THR A 375 31.89 -19.70 -10.37
CA THR A 375 30.75 -18.80 -10.11
C THR A 375 29.81 -19.35 -9.04
N VAL A 376 29.41 -18.52 -8.07
CA VAL A 376 28.40 -18.87 -7.05
C VAL A 376 27.06 -19.19 -7.72
N ARG A 377 26.44 -20.32 -7.38
CA ARG A 377 25.14 -20.72 -7.94
C ARG A 377 24.04 -19.78 -7.46
N LYS A 378 23.28 -19.21 -8.39
CA LYS A 378 22.12 -18.37 -8.07
C LYS A 378 21.02 -19.23 -7.44
N GLY A 379 20.74 -19.05 -6.15
CA GLY A 379 19.81 -19.90 -5.40
C GLY A 379 18.36 -19.85 -5.88
N TRP A 380 17.91 -18.70 -6.41
CA TRP A 380 16.55 -18.54 -6.94
C TRP A 380 16.45 -17.49 -8.07
N VAL A 381 15.39 -17.56 -8.87
CA VAL A 381 15.06 -16.54 -9.90
C VAL A 381 13.55 -16.47 -10.16
N LEU A 382 13.06 -15.29 -10.58
CA LEU A 382 11.70 -15.11 -11.09
C LEU A 382 11.68 -15.31 -12.61
N ALA A 383 10.69 -16.06 -13.11
CA ALA A 383 10.53 -16.38 -14.52
C ALA A 383 9.05 -16.43 -14.91
N GLU A 384 8.75 -16.20 -16.18
CA GLU A 384 7.40 -16.40 -16.75
C GLU A 384 7.33 -17.78 -17.41
N VAL A 385 6.30 -18.56 -17.09
CA VAL A 385 6.06 -19.90 -17.65
C VAL A 385 5.69 -19.78 -19.14
N VAL A 386 6.39 -20.53 -19.99
CA VAL A 386 6.15 -20.58 -21.44
C VAL A 386 5.43 -21.87 -21.82
N GLU A 387 5.85 -23.00 -21.27
CA GLU A 387 5.30 -24.32 -21.62
C GLU A 387 5.40 -25.28 -20.42
N LYS A 388 4.42 -26.18 -20.30
CA LYS A 388 4.33 -27.16 -19.22
C LYS A 388 3.99 -28.55 -19.76
N GLU A 389 4.89 -29.48 -19.56
CA GLU A 389 4.82 -30.87 -20.02
C GLU A 389 4.63 -31.80 -18.82
N PHE A 390 3.76 -32.80 -18.94
CA PHE A 390 3.61 -33.83 -17.91
C PHE A 390 4.57 -35.00 -18.15
N CYS A 391 5.26 -35.44 -17.10
CA CYS A 391 6.34 -36.42 -17.16
C CYS A 391 6.18 -37.51 -16.09
N GLN A 392 6.77 -38.68 -16.33
CA GLN A 392 6.86 -39.77 -15.35
C GLN A 392 8.23 -40.44 -15.40
N ALA A 393 8.83 -40.66 -14.23
CA ALA A 393 10.15 -41.29 -14.11
C ALA A 393 10.09 -42.78 -14.44
N ARG A 394 10.64 -43.18 -15.59
CA ARG A 394 10.73 -44.60 -16.02
C ARG A 394 12.00 -45.34 -15.55
N LYS A 395 12.98 -44.65 -14.97
CA LYS A 395 14.26 -45.21 -14.50
C LYS A 395 14.53 -44.77 -13.06
N PRO A 396 15.06 -45.64 -12.18
CA PRO A 396 15.39 -45.27 -10.80
C PRO A 396 16.51 -44.23 -10.75
N GLN A 397 17.58 -44.45 -11.53
CA GLN A 397 18.61 -43.43 -11.76
C GLN A 397 18.18 -42.55 -12.94
N ASN A 398 17.64 -41.38 -12.62
CA ASN A 398 17.24 -40.35 -13.60
C ASN A 398 17.79 -38.97 -13.20
N ARG A 399 17.85 -38.05 -14.17
CA ARG A 399 18.46 -36.71 -13.99
C ARG A 399 17.75 -35.78 -12.99
N TYR A 400 16.56 -36.14 -12.53
CA TYR A 400 15.78 -35.40 -11.53
C TYR A 400 15.89 -36.03 -10.12
N ARG A 401 16.55 -37.19 -10.00
CA ARG A 401 16.75 -37.92 -8.73
C ARG A 401 15.43 -38.26 -7.99
N VAL A 402 14.32 -38.39 -8.72
CA VAL A 402 13.02 -38.86 -8.19
C VAL A 402 12.90 -40.38 -8.31
N ALA A 403 12.03 -41.01 -7.53
CA ALA A 403 11.81 -42.46 -7.59
C ALA A 403 11.17 -42.92 -8.93
N THR A 404 11.34 -44.19 -9.29
CA THR A 404 10.63 -44.80 -10.43
C THR A 404 9.12 -44.72 -10.21
N GLY A 405 8.38 -44.33 -11.23
CA GLY A 405 6.92 -44.16 -11.18
C GLY A 405 6.47 -42.76 -10.74
N THR A 406 7.33 -41.94 -10.12
CA THR A 406 7.00 -40.55 -9.73
C THR A 406 6.56 -39.74 -10.95
N ARG A 407 5.41 -39.05 -10.79
CA ARG A 407 4.82 -38.12 -11.75
C ARG A 407 5.27 -36.71 -11.39
N PHE A 408 5.63 -35.91 -12.40
CA PHE A 408 6.11 -34.54 -12.23
C PHE A 408 5.85 -33.73 -13.50
N TYR A 409 5.96 -32.40 -13.41
CA TYR A 409 5.94 -31.54 -14.58
C TYR A 409 7.34 -31.09 -14.97
N ARG A 410 7.58 -30.94 -16.27
CA ARG A 410 8.77 -30.28 -16.83
C ARG A 410 8.31 -28.96 -17.44
N VAL A 411 8.92 -27.85 -17.03
CA VAL A 411 8.45 -26.49 -17.33
C VAL A 411 9.53 -25.72 -18.08
N LYS A 412 9.18 -25.13 -19.24
CA LYS A 412 10.00 -24.11 -19.90
C LYS A 412 9.57 -22.73 -19.41
N ALA A 413 10.54 -21.88 -19.10
CA ALA A 413 10.30 -20.53 -18.63
C ALA A 413 11.32 -19.55 -19.21
N LYS A 414 10.95 -18.27 -19.32
CA LYS A 414 11.80 -17.16 -19.78
C LYS A 414 12.02 -16.16 -18.63
N PRO A 415 13.07 -15.30 -18.67
CA PRO A 415 13.24 -14.23 -17.70
C PRO A 415 12.01 -13.34 -17.60
N TRP A 416 11.63 -12.96 -16.37
CA TRP A 416 10.59 -11.96 -16.14
C TRP A 416 11.17 -10.55 -16.29
N ASP A 417 10.55 -9.71 -17.13
CA ASP A 417 10.97 -8.33 -17.36
C ASP A 417 10.53 -7.41 -16.20
N LYS A 418 11.43 -7.24 -15.24
CA LYS A 418 11.29 -6.32 -14.10
C LYS A 418 11.08 -4.87 -14.54
N GLU A 419 11.64 -4.42 -15.65
CA GLU A 419 11.47 -3.04 -16.09
C GLU A 419 10.10 -2.80 -16.71
N ALA A 420 9.59 -3.74 -17.51
CA ALA A 420 8.21 -3.70 -17.97
C ALA A 420 7.21 -3.79 -16.83
N ALA A 421 7.52 -4.53 -15.75
CA ALA A 421 6.73 -4.53 -14.51
C ALA A 421 6.70 -3.14 -13.84
N VAL A 422 7.87 -2.54 -13.60
CA VAL A 422 7.98 -1.21 -12.98
C VAL A 422 7.29 -0.14 -13.82
N ARG A 423 7.47 -0.14 -15.15
CA ARG A 423 6.79 0.79 -16.07
C ARG A 423 5.26 0.65 -16.02
N ARG A 424 4.73 -0.59 -15.96
CA ARG A 424 3.28 -0.84 -15.83
C ARG A 424 2.72 -0.33 -14.50
N GLU A 425 3.37 -0.61 -13.37
CA GLU A 425 2.87 -0.13 -12.07
C GLU A 425 3.03 1.39 -11.91
N GLN A 426 4.07 2.01 -12.47
CA GLN A 426 4.18 3.47 -12.55
C GLN A 426 2.99 4.07 -13.32
N GLN A 427 2.68 3.53 -14.51
CA GLN A 427 1.54 3.97 -15.31
C GLN A 427 0.21 3.80 -14.56
N ARG A 428 0.02 2.65 -13.89
CA ARG A 428 -1.17 2.37 -13.07
C ARG A 428 -1.31 3.38 -11.91
N ARG A 429 -0.21 3.72 -11.23
CA ARG A 429 -0.20 4.72 -10.15
C ARG A 429 -0.44 6.14 -10.65
N SER A 430 -0.02 6.50 -11.86
CA SER A 430 -0.40 7.78 -12.48
C SER A 430 -1.89 7.84 -12.83
N SER A 431 -2.47 6.79 -13.41
CA SER A 431 -3.91 6.75 -13.73
C SER A 431 -4.80 6.81 -12.49
N LEU A 432 -4.39 6.18 -11.38
CA LEU A 432 -5.10 6.30 -10.10
C LEU A 432 -5.03 7.74 -9.55
N ARG A 433 -3.89 8.42 -9.65
CA ARG A 433 -3.75 9.83 -9.23
C ARG A 433 -4.64 10.77 -10.03
N SER A 434 -4.70 10.63 -11.36
CA SER A 434 -5.58 11.45 -12.20
C SER A 434 -7.06 11.24 -11.88
N LEU A 435 -7.48 9.99 -11.62
CA LEU A 435 -8.85 9.69 -11.20
C LEU A 435 -9.21 10.39 -9.89
N THR A 436 -8.35 10.31 -8.87
CA THR A 436 -8.59 10.99 -7.58
C THR A 436 -8.66 12.52 -7.67
N GLN A 437 -7.98 13.15 -8.64
CA GLN A 437 -8.08 14.58 -8.86
C GLN A 437 -9.41 14.97 -9.54
N SER A 438 -9.85 14.22 -10.54
CA SER A 438 -11.13 14.49 -11.22
C SER A 438 -12.36 14.39 -10.31
N SER A 439 -12.31 13.57 -9.26
CA SER A 439 -13.39 13.46 -8.26
C SER A 439 -13.59 14.73 -7.43
N LEU A 440 -12.54 15.52 -7.19
CA LEU A 440 -12.59 16.72 -6.34
C LEU A 440 -13.06 17.97 -7.11
N THR A 441 -12.89 17.99 -8.43
CA THR A 441 -13.36 19.09 -9.30
C THR A 441 -14.83 18.99 -9.69
N ALA A 442 -15.46 17.82 -9.52
CA ALA A 442 -16.87 17.61 -9.86
C ALA A 442 -17.83 18.09 -8.76
N SER A 443 -17.41 18.03 -7.49
CA SER A 443 -18.24 18.35 -6.31
C SER A 443 -18.40 19.85 -6.02
N SER A 444 -17.61 20.73 -6.65
CA SER A 444 -17.69 22.19 -6.45
C SER A 444 -18.63 22.91 -7.42
N ALA A 445 -19.14 22.23 -8.45
CA ALA A 445 -19.91 22.85 -9.55
C ALA A 445 -21.44 22.76 -9.38
N ALA A 446 -21.95 22.12 -8.32
CA ALA A 446 -23.37 21.72 -8.19
C ALA A 446 -24.15 22.47 -7.08
N SER A 447 -23.63 23.59 -6.56
CA SER A 447 -24.15 24.23 -5.34
C SER A 447 -24.33 25.75 -5.52
N GLY A 448 -25.35 26.17 -6.27
CA GLY A 448 -25.55 27.60 -6.51
C GLY A 448 -26.84 28.01 -7.24
N GLU A 449 -28.02 27.73 -6.68
CA GLU A 449 -29.23 28.57 -6.85
C GLU A 449 -30.35 28.14 -5.87
N GLY A 450 -31.28 29.05 -5.54
CA GLY A 450 -32.47 28.78 -4.73
C GLY A 450 -32.44 29.37 -3.31
N ALA A 451 -33.23 30.43 -3.06
CA ALA A 451 -33.37 31.11 -1.77
C ALA A 451 -34.85 31.29 -1.38
N LEU A 452 -35.07 31.84 -0.17
CA LEU A 452 -36.37 32.17 0.47
C LEU A 452 -37.15 31.00 1.11
N PRO A 453 -38.02 31.26 2.11
CA PRO A 453 -37.71 32.04 3.33
C PRO A 453 -38.16 31.30 4.63
N ALA A 454 -37.76 31.81 5.80
CA ALA A 454 -38.04 31.20 7.11
C ALA A 454 -39.33 31.69 7.78
N LEU A 455 -39.88 30.88 8.71
CA LEU A 455 -40.71 31.20 9.90
C LEU A 455 -41.36 29.89 10.46
N PRO A 456 -41.80 29.81 11.73
CA PRO A 456 -41.09 30.09 12.99
C PRO A 456 -41.01 28.82 13.90
N ALA A 457 -40.35 28.94 15.05
CA ALA A 457 -40.23 27.84 16.04
C ALA A 457 -41.36 27.83 17.09
N PRO A 458 -41.63 26.67 17.74
CA PRO A 458 -42.12 26.58 19.12
C PRO A 458 -40.94 26.38 20.11
N GLN A 459 -41.22 26.52 21.41
CA GLN A 459 -40.21 26.67 22.48
C GLN A 459 -40.05 25.42 23.40
N GLU A 460 -39.11 25.55 24.34
CA GLU A 460 -38.95 24.82 25.61
C GLU A 460 -38.39 23.38 25.57
N GLY A 461 -37.60 23.06 26.60
CA GLY A 461 -36.85 21.80 26.71
C GLY A 461 -35.50 21.92 27.44
N ALA A 462 -35.40 22.73 28.49
CA ALA A 462 -34.17 22.87 29.26
C ALA A 462 -33.97 21.72 30.26
N SER A 463 -32.83 21.04 30.22
CA SER A 463 -32.28 20.31 31.37
C SER A 463 -30.76 20.17 31.24
N ALA A 464 -30.07 20.21 32.39
CA ALA A 464 -28.63 19.97 32.47
C ALA A 464 -28.35 18.53 32.90
N GLY A 465 -27.18 17.99 32.54
CA GLY A 465 -26.80 16.61 32.87
C GLY A 465 -25.45 16.22 32.31
N GLY A 466 -24.37 16.81 32.84
CA GLY A 466 -23.00 16.40 32.53
C GLY A 466 -22.38 15.65 33.70
N GLU A 467 -22.09 14.36 33.53
CA GLU A 467 -21.20 13.58 34.39
C GLU A 467 -20.06 12.97 33.58
N PRO A 468 -18.81 12.97 34.07
CA PRO A 468 -17.67 12.32 33.42
C PRO A 468 -17.52 10.85 33.81
N TYR A 469 -17.04 10.03 32.87
CA TYR A 469 -16.62 8.64 33.15
C TYR A 469 -15.31 8.62 33.98
N PRO A 470 -15.17 7.71 34.97
CA PRO A 470 -13.89 7.46 35.64
C PRO A 470 -12.98 6.52 34.82
N GLN A 471 -11.67 6.65 35.00
CA GLN A 471 -10.67 5.68 34.52
C GLN A 471 -10.56 4.48 35.49
N PRO A 472 -10.15 3.29 35.00
CA PRO A 472 -9.90 2.13 35.86
C PRO A 472 -8.60 2.27 36.65
N LEU A 473 -8.49 1.49 37.74
CA LEU A 473 -7.30 1.37 38.58
C LEU A 473 -6.30 0.34 38.02
N ASP A 474 -5.01 0.58 38.26
CA ASP A 474 -3.92 -0.37 37.97
C ASP A 474 -3.95 -1.61 38.89
N SER A 475 -3.37 -2.72 38.42
CA SER A 475 -2.95 -3.90 39.19
C SER A 475 -1.89 -4.70 38.43
#